data_AF-F2NPM5-F1
#
_entry.id   AF-F2NPM5-F1
#
_cell.length_a   1.000
_cell.length_b   1.000
_cell.length_c   1.000
_cell.angle_alpha   90.00
_cell.angle_beta   90.00
_cell.angle_gamma   90.00
#
_symmetry.space_group_name_H-M   'P 1'
#
loop_
_entity.id
_entity.type
_entity.pdbx_description
1 polymer ?
#
loop_
_entity_poly.entity_id
_entity_poly.type
_entity_poly.pdbx_seq_one_letter_code
_entity_poly.pdbx_strand_id
1 'polypeptide(L)' 'MGECTVRMFGGVPHVRLGEFNRFYAEALVRRLGEAGIPARLVTPFDGMKAYAEVYGTAASVWVPREVYRRALQVLEE' A
#
# COMPACT_ATOMS: atom_id res chain seq x y z
N MET A 1 -2.71 19.48 7.61
CA MET A 1 -3.55 18.26 7.66
C MET A 1 -3.53 17.65 6.27
N GLY A 2 -2.72 16.61 6.05
CA GLY A 2 -2.62 15.98 4.73
C GLY A 2 -3.93 15.28 4.38
N GLU A 3 -4.45 15.52 3.18
CA GLU A 3 -5.67 14.91 2.69
C GLU A 3 -5.54 13.38 2.73
N CYS A 4 -6.34 12.71 3.58
CA CYS A 4 -6.45 11.26 3.57
C CYS A 4 -7.07 10.83 2.24
N THR A 5 -6.24 10.44 1.29
CA THR A 5 -6.72 9.92 0.01
C THR A 5 -7.46 8.60 0.25
N VAL A 6 -8.77 8.59 0.00
CA VAL A 6 -9.62 7.40 0.08
C VAL A 6 -9.94 6.91 -1.33
N ARG A 7 -9.79 5.60 -1.58
CA ARG A 7 -10.13 4.96 -2.85
C ARG A 7 -10.96 3.71 -2.62
N MET A 8 -11.97 3.48 -3.46
CA MET A 8 -12.78 2.27 -3.42
C MET A 8 -12.09 1.13 -4.17
N PHE A 9 -11.94 -0.02 -3.52
CA PHE A 9 -11.52 -1.27 -4.17
C PHE A 9 -12.55 -2.35 -3.88
N GLY A 10 -13.22 -2.86 -4.93
CA GLY A 10 -14.24 -3.90 -4.78
C GLY A 10 -15.38 -3.53 -3.82
N GLY A 11 -15.76 -2.25 -3.74
CA GLY A 11 -16.78 -1.77 -2.80
C GLY A 11 -16.28 -1.46 -1.38
N VAL A 12 -15.00 -1.71 -1.07
CA VAL A 12 -14.41 -1.43 0.25
C VAL A 12 -13.58 -0.14 0.22
N PRO A 13 -13.82 0.83 1.12
CA PRO A 13 -13.03 2.05 1.19
C PRO A 13 -11.64 1.76 1.76
N HIS A 14 -10.61 2.12 1.00
CA HIS A 14 -9.22 2.02 1.42
C HIS A 14 -8.58 3.40 1.55
N VAL A 15 -7.66 3.52 2.51
CA VAL A 15 -6.87 4.73 2.75
C VAL A 15 -5.43 4.45 2.32
N ARG A 16 -4.80 5.43 1.68
CA ARG A 16 -3.39 5.37 1.34
C ARG A 16 -2.53 5.51 2.61
N LEU A 17 -1.70 4.51 2.90
CA LEU A 17 -0.69 4.60 3.97
C LEU A 17 0.47 5.51 3.55
N GLY A 18 0.87 5.42 2.30
CA GLY A 18 1.96 6.21 1.74
C GLY A 18 2.35 5.73 0.36
N GLU A 19 3.29 6.44 -0.23
CA GLU A 19 3.95 6.10 -1.47
C GLU A 19 5.43 5.85 -1.18
N PHE A 20 5.94 4.70 -1.60
CA PHE A 20 7.27 4.23 -1.29
C PHE A 20 7.92 3.60 -2.51
N ASN A 21 9.22 3.33 -2.47
CA ASN A 21 9.82 2.43 -3.44
C ASN A 21 9.09 1.06 -3.38
N ARG A 22 8.86 0.45 -4.55
CA ARG A 22 8.19 -0.84 -4.68
C ARG A 22 8.71 -1.91 -3.71
N PHE A 23 10.02 -2.06 -3.55
CA PHE A 23 10.58 -3.08 -2.65
C PHE A 23 10.14 -2.87 -1.20
N TYR A 24 10.20 -1.62 -0.74
CA TYR A 24 9.75 -1.27 0.61
C TYR A 24 8.23 -1.44 0.74
N ALA A 25 7.47 -1.02 -0.26
CA ALA A 25 6.02 -1.18 -0.28
C ALA A 25 5.58 -2.66 -0.26
N GLU A 26 6.28 -3.54 -0.98
CA GLU A 26 6.07 -4.99 -0.95
C GLU A 26 6.39 -5.57 0.43
N ALA A 27 7.49 -5.13 1.07
CA ALA A 27 7.82 -5.52 2.43
C ALA A 27 6.75 -5.09 3.45
N LEU A 28 6.22 -3.87 3.33
CA LEU A 28 5.12 -3.38 4.18
C LEU A 28 3.85 -4.22 4.00
N VAL A 29 3.45 -4.51 2.75
CA VAL A 29 2.29 -5.35 2.46
C VAL A 29 2.48 -6.75 3.06
N ARG A 30 3.69 -7.33 2.96
CA ARG A 30 3.99 -8.63 3.54
C ARG A 30 3.86 -8.60 5.07
N ARG A 31 4.47 -7.62 5.73
CA ARG A 31 4.41 -7.45 7.20
C ARG A 31 2.98 -7.26 7.69
N LEU A 32 2.18 -6.45 6.99
CA LEU A 32 0.76 -6.28 7.29
C LEU A 32 0.00 -7.61 7.10
N GLY A 33 0.30 -8.35 6.04
CA GLY A 33 -0.28 -9.68 5.79
C GLY A 33 0.05 -10.69 6.89
N GLU A 34 1.29 -10.72 7.37
CA GLU A 34 1.74 -11.55 8.50
C GLU A 34 0.97 -11.20 9.80
N ALA A 35 0.60 -9.92 9.97
CA ALA A 35 -0.24 -9.45 11.08
C ALA A 35 -1.76 -9.63 10.85
N GLY A 36 -2.17 -10.28 9.75
CA GLY A 36 -3.58 -10.48 9.38
C GLY A 36 -4.30 -9.21 8.90
N ILE A 37 -3.55 -8.20 8.46
CA ILE A 37 -4.08 -6.93 7.96
C ILE A 37 -4.09 -6.95 6.43
N PRO A 38 -5.27 -6.85 5.78
CA PRO A 38 -5.34 -6.75 4.33
C PRO A 38 -4.70 -5.45 3.84
N ALA A 39 -3.74 -5.56 2.94
CA ALA A 39 -3.06 -4.44 2.31
C ALA A 39 -2.96 -4.65 0.80
N ARG A 40 -2.99 -3.56 0.03
CA ARG A 40 -2.95 -3.57 -1.42
C ARG A 40 -1.84 -2.68 -1.93
N LEU A 41 -1.01 -3.25 -2.80
CA LEU A 41 -0.02 -2.52 -3.56
C LEU A 41 -0.65 -1.97 -4.84
N VAL A 42 -0.48 -0.68 -5.10
CA VAL A 42 -0.91 -0.03 -6.34
C VAL A 42 0.28 0.67 -6.96
N THR A 43 0.66 0.19 -8.15
CA THR A 43 1.71 0.81 -8.96
C THR A 43 1.07 1.70 -10.04
N PRO A 44 1.69 2.83 -10.40
CA PRO A 44 1.16 3.75 -11.41
C PRO A 44 1.25 3.24 -12.86
N PHE A 45 1.90 2.10 -13.11
CA PHE A 45 2.07 1.58 -14.47
C PHE A 45 1.03 0.55 -14.88
N ASP A 46 0.38 0.82 -16.00
CA ASP A 46 -0.44 -0.10 -16.78
C ASP A 46 0.46 -0.76 -17.83
N GLY A 47 0.62 -2.08 -17.77
CA GLY A 47 1.27 -2.87 -18.83
C GLY A 47 2.80 -2.84 -18.88
N MET A 48 3.42 -3.99 -18.59
CA MET A 48 4.59 -4.59 -19.27
C MET A 48 5.72 -3.67 -19.80
N LYS A 49 6.03 -2.54 -19.15
CA LYS A 49 7.30 -1.81 -19.37
C LYS A 49 8.28 -2.15 -18.27
N ALA A 50 9.24 -2.99 -18.66
CA ALA A 50 10.52 -3.27 -18.02
C ALA A 50 10.49 -3.59 -16.52
N TYR A 51 10.29 -4.87 -16.20
CA TYR A 51 10.53 -5.48 -14.88
C TYR A 51 11.88 -5.07 -14.24
N ALA A 52 12.88 -4.66 -15.06
CA ALA A 52 14.20 -4.22 -14.60
C ALA A 52 14.30 -2.72 -14.23
N GLU A 53 13.50 -1.82 -14.80
CA GLU A 53 13.47 -0.38 -14.42
C GLU A 53 12.48 -0.11 -13.26
N VAL A 54 11.54 -1.03 -13.03
CA VAL A 54 10.43 -0.90 -12.08
C VAL A 54 10.86 -1.00 -10.61
N TYR A 55 12.01 -1.56 -10.29
CA TYR A 55 12.54 -1.54 -8.91
C TYR A 55 12.88 -0.13 -8.40
N GLY A 56 12.97 0.87 -9.30
CA GLY A 56 13.09 2.28 -8.93
C GLY A 56 11.76 3.02 -8.80
N THR A 57 10.64 2.40 -9.17
CA THR A 57 9.36 3.10 -9.31
C THR A 57 8.56 3.11 -8.01
N ALA A 58 7.90 4.25 -7.76
CA ALA A 58 7.08 4.47 -6.59
C ALA A 58 5.80 3.61 -6.66
N ALA A 59 5.42 3.03 -5.52
CA ALA A 59 4.22 2.24 -5.33
C ALA A 59 3.48 2.74 -4.09
N SER A 60 2.16 2.83 -4.19
CA SER A 60 1.30 3.23 -3.08
C SER A 60 0.78 2.00 -2.34
N VAL A 61 0.83 2.03 -1.02
CA VAL A 61 0.23 1.00 -0.14
C VAL A 61 -1.12 1.50 0.37
N TRP A 62 -2.13 0.64 0.25
CA TRP A 62 -3.49 0.94 0.63
C TRP A 62 -4.02 -0.11 1.61
N VAL A 63 -4.77 0.32 2.62
CA VAL A 63 -5.41 -0.59 3.58
C VAL A 63 -6.88 -0.22 3.75
N PRO A 64 -7.78 -1.16 4.08
CA PRO A 64 -9.15 -0.81 4.39
C PRO A 64 -9.20 0.22 5.51
N ARG A 65 -10.10 1.20 5.37
CA ARG A 65 -10.24 2.30 6.32
C ARG A 65 -10.47 1.81 7.75
N GLU A 66 -11.19 0.70 7.91
CA GLU A 66 -11.53 0.09 9.19
C GLU A 66 -10.30 -0.42 9.96
N VAL A 67 -9.25 -0.84 9.25
CA VAL A 67 -8.02 -1.38 9.86
C VAL A 67 -6.85 -0.41 9.82
N TYR A 68 -7.05 0.81 9.30
CA TYR A 68 -5.99 1.82 9.12
C TYR A 68 -5.18 2.08 10.40
N ARG A 69 -5.84 2.30 11.54
CA ARG A 69 -5.15 2.54 12.82
C ARG A 69 -4.31 1.35 13.26
N ARG A 70 -4.85 0.14 13.11
CA ARG A 70 -4.13 -1.10 13.44
C ARG A 70 -2.93 -1.30 12.51
N ALA A 71 -3.08 -0.94 11.23
CA ALA A 71 -2.00 -1.01 10.25
C ALA A 71 -0.85 -0.07 10.63
N LEU A 72 -1.14 1.15 11.08
CA LEU A 72 -0.12 2.07 11.57
C LEU A 72 0.63 1.51 12.78
N GLN A 73 -0.10 1.00 13.77
CA GLN A 73 0.50 0.41 14.97
C GLN A 73 1.50 -0.72 14.64
N VAL A 74 1.11 -1.64 13.76
CA VAL A 74 1.98 -2.77 13.33
C VAL A 74 3.25 -2.29 12.62
N LEU A 75 3.19 -1.13 11.95
CA LEU A 75 4.33 -0.56 11.22
C LEU A 75 5.24 0.31 12.10
N GLU A 76 4.74 0.77 13.25
CA GLU A 76 5.53 1.53 14.24
C GLU A 76 6.29 0.61 15.23
N GLU A 77 5.92 -0.67 15.34
CA GLU A 77 6.63 -1.70 16.12
C GLU A 77 7.97 -2.17 15.48
#